data_AF-A0A927Y119-F1
#
_entry.id   AF-A0A927Y119-F1
#
_cell.length_a   1.000
_cell.length_b   1.000
_cell.length_c   1.000
_cell.angle_alpha   90.00
_cell.angle_beta   90.00
_cell.angle_gamma   90.00
#
_symmetry.space_group_name_H-M   'P 1'
#
loop_
_entity.id
_entity.type
_entity.pdbx_description
1 polymer ?
#
loop_
_entity_poly.entity_id
_entity_poly.type
_entity_poly.pdbx_seq_one_letter_code
_entity_poly.pdbx_strand_id
1 'polypeptide(L)'
;MYKKLFCCILSKMKVMKNKGSAVLQAFCVTWKRRFLSVLALVTCFGVPLVAVVCDGLLKVGVARYFLQFYNGNSPDQSVLLFGARSPKRTLKILAEYWLNTYIWLMIPIAGVVLCIQKRYEYRFLPYLVTDNDKHDAKALLEESRKLTDGFKLKMLLLDIALALVVVIPILPLCILLLIPKLKITLAVIGVLYFIGVLAVLPVVREYVFAALFKEISDGKIKPVAKSVCCPFCNSRMDSDCAYCSACGEKLNADSQQASES
;
A
#
# COMPACT_ATOMS: atom_id res chain seq x y z
N MET A 1 84.72 -13.30 -8.19
CA MET A 1 83.93 -12.88 -7.00
C MET A 1 82.56 -12.27 -7.34
N TYR A 2 82.37 -11.59 -8.48
CA TYR A 2 81.11 -10.91 -8.85
C TYR A 2 79.91 -11.80 -9.23
N LYS A 3 80.13 -13.05 -9.68
CA LYS A 3 79.07 -13.95 -10.17
C LYS A 3 78.07 -14.37 -9.07
N LYS A 4 78.54 -14.56 -7.82
CA LYS A 4 77.67 -14.89 -6.67
C LYS A 4 76.82 -13.70 -6.21
N LEU A 5 77.37 -12.49 -6.26
CA LEU A 5 76.65 -11.27 -5.89
C LEU A 5 75.51 -10.98 -6.89
N PHE A 6 75.78 -11.12 -8.19
CA PHE A 6 74.79 -10.89 -9.24
C PHE A 6 73.64 -11.91 -9.21
N CYS A 7 73.94 -13.18 -8.94
CA CYS A 7 72.92 -14.22 -8.78
C CYS A 7 72.02 -13.97 -7.55
N CYS A 8 72.59 -13.45 -6.46
CA CYS A 8 71.85 -13.08 -5.25
C CYS A 8 70.92 -11.87 -5.48
N ILE A 9 71.38 -10.87 -6.23
CA ILE A 9 70.56 -9.70 -6.60
C ILE A 9 69.43 -10.10 -7.54
N LEU A 10 69.70 -10.94 -8.55
CA LEU A 10 68.67 -11.41 -9.48
C LEU A 10 67.60 -12.28 -8.79
N SER A 11 67.97 -13.12 -7.80
CA SER A 11 66.99 -13.92 -7.06
C SER A 11 66.07 -13.03 -6.21
N LYS A 12 66.61 -12.00 -5.54
CA LYS A 12 65.82 -11.03 -4.77
C LYS A 12 64.90 -10.18 -5.66
N MET A 13 65.35 -9.77 -6.84
CA MET A 13 64.49 -9.03 -7.79
C MET A 13 63.32 -9.87 -8.31
N LYS A 14 63.53 -11.18 -8.53
CA LYS A 14 62.47 -12.10 -9.00
C LYS A 14 61.39 -12.31 -7.93
N VAL A 15 61.78 -12.38 -6.66
CA VAL A 15 60.85 -12.47 -5.51
C VAL A 15 60.03 -11.19 -5.33
N MET A 16 60.62 -10.00 -5.55
CA MET A 16 59.90 -8.72 -5.47
C MET A 16 58.87 -8.56 -6.61
N LYS A 17 59.21 -8.99 -7.82
CA LYS A 17 58.29 -8.93 -8.98
C LYS A 17 57.08 -9.87 -8.82
N ASN A 18 57.29 -11.04 -8.21
CA ASN A 18 56.22 -12.02 -7.99
C ASN A 18 55.27 -11.64 -6.84
N LYS A 19 55.75 -10.88 -5.84
CA LYS A 19 54.89 -10.30 -4.80
C LYS A 19 54.06 -9.12 -5.32
N GLY A 20 54.60 -8.32 -6.25
CA GLY A 20 53.89 -7.19 -6.86
C GLY A 20 52.65 -7.60 -7.66
N SER A 21 52.71 -8.68 -8.44
CA SER A 21 51.55 -9.20 -9.18
C SER A 21 50.47 -9.77 -8.28
N ALA A 22 50.85 -10.42 -7.17
CA ALA A 22 49.91 -10.93 -6.16
C ALA A 22 49.18 -9.80 -5.41
N VAL A 23 49.87 -8.71 -5.09
CA VAL A 23 49.26 -7.51 -4.49
C VAL A 23 48.32 -6.81 -5.47
N LEU A 24 48.71 -6.70 -6.75
CA LEU A 24 47.85 -6.12 -7.79
C LEU A 24 46.57 -6.95 -8.03
N GLN A 25 46.71 -8.29 -8.04
CA GLN A 25 45.59 -9.22 -8.12
C GLN A 25 44.67 -9.11 -6.91
N ALA A 26 45.23 -9.06 -5.69
CA ALA A 26 44.45 -8.88 -4.46
C ALA A 26 43.74 -7.52 -4.42
N PHE A 27 44.37 -6.45 -4.90
CA PHE A 27 43.75 -5.13 -5.03
C PHE A 27 42.62 -5.14 -6.06
N CYS A 28 42.81 -5.79 -7.21
CA CYS A 28 41.79 -5.91 -8.23
C CYS A 28 40.57 -6.73 -7.74
N VAL A 29 40.80 -7.83 -7.01
CA VAL A 29 39.73 -8.68 -6.44
C VAL A 29 39.00 -7.94 -5.32
N THR A 30 39.70 -7.25 -4.43
CA THR A 30 39.05 -6.48 -3.35
C THR A 30 38.29 -5.28 -3.90
N TRP A 31 38.81 -4.61 -4.94
CA TRP A 31 38.14 -3.50 -5.59
C TRP A 31 36.92 -3.93 -6.40
N LYS A 32 37.02 -5.02 -7.18
CA LYS A 32 35.85 -5.66 -7.85
C LYS A 32 34.77 -6.07 -6.85
N ARG A 33 35.15 -6.69 -5.73
CA ARG A 33 34.22 -7.07 -4.66
C ARG A 33 33.52 -5.86 -4.05
N ARG A 34 34.26 -4.78 -3.76
CA ARG A 34 33.68 -3.55 -3.21
C ARG A 34 32.76 -2.85 -4.21
N PHE A 35 33.16 -2.75 -5.47
CA PHE A 35 32.33 -2.19 -6.53
C PHE A 35 31.02 -2.97 -6.72
N LEU A 36 31.11 -4.31 -6.77
CA LEU A 36 29.93 -5.17 -6.87
C LEU A 36 29.00 -5.01 -5.65
N SER A 37 29.57 -4.89 -4.43
CA SER A 37 28.78 -4.67 -3.22
C SER A 37 28.06 -3.32 -3.22
N VAL A 38 28.68 -2.25 -3.73
CA VAL A 38 28.04 -0.94 -3.85
C VAL A 38 26.93 -0.98 -4.89
N LEU A 39 27.16 -1.62 -6.04
CA LEU A 39 26.14 -1.79 -7.08
C LEU A 39 24.93 -2.56 -6.55
N ALA A 40 25.16 -3.64 -5.80
CA ALA A 40 24.10 -4.42 -5.15
C ALA A 40 23.30 -3.60 -4.13
N LEU A 41 23.96 -2.72 -3.36
CA LEU A 41 23.27 -1.81 -2.44
C LEU A 41 22.42 -0.78 -3.19
N VAL A 42 22.97 -0.17 -4.25
CA VAL A 42 22.23 0.80 -5.07
C VAL A 42 21.02 0.18 -5.74
N THR A 43 21.12 -1.05 -6.25
CA THR A 43 19.95 -1.74 -6.82
C THR A 43 18.96 -2.16 -5.74
N CYS A 44 19.44 -2.68 -4.60
CA CYS A 44 18.60 -3.12 -3.49
C CYS A 44 17.77 -1.99 -2.89
N PHE A 45 18.33 -0.79 -2.71
CA PHE A 45 17.61 0.36 -2.13
C PHE A 45 17.02 1.31 -3.18
N GLY A 46 17.67 1.48 -4.32
CA GLY A 46 17.25 2.41 -5.37
C GLY A 46 16.01 1.92 -6.14
N VAL A 47 15.96 0.64 -6.51
CA VAL A 47 14.82 0.06 -7.24
C VAL A 47 13.51 0.14 -6.46
N PRO A 48 13.43 -0.28 -5.17
CA PRO A 48 12.17 -0.17 -4.43
C PRO A 48 11.75 1.27 -4.20
N LEU A 49 12.69 2.21 -4.00
CA LEU A 49 12.36 3.62 -3.83
C LEU A 49 11.67 4.20 -5.08
N VAL A 50 12.23 3.92 -6.26
CA VAL A 50 11.63 4.31 -7.54
C VAL A 50 10.29 3.61 -7.73
N ALA A 51 10.20 2.32 -7.41
CA ALA A 51 8.96 1.56 -7.53
C ALA A 51 7.83 2.13 -6.66
N VAL A 52 8.10 2.52 -5.41
CA VAL A 52 7.10 3.14 -4.52
C VAL A 52 6.61 4.47 -5.06
N VAL A 53 7.51 5.28 -5.62
CA VAL A 53 7.17 6.55 -6.26
C VAL A 53 6.29 6.33 -7.50
N CYS A 54 6.70 5.44 -8.40
CA CYS A 54 5.96 5.11 -9.60
C CYS A 54 4.58 4.51 -9.29
N ASP A 55 4.51 3.58 -8.34
CA ASP A 55 3.26 2.97 -7.86
C ASP A 55 2.31 4.01 -7.27
N GLY A 56 2.83 4.94 -6.46
CA GLY A 56 2.03 6.05 -5.93
C GLY A 56 1.44 6.94 -7.03
N LEU A 57 2.24 7.30 -8.04
CA LEU A 57 1.78 8.11 -9.17
C LEU A 57 0.75 7.38 -10.03
N LEU A 58 0.98 6.09 -10.29
CA LEU A 58 0.06 5.23 -11.03
C LEU A 58 -1.25 5.01 -10.28
N LYS A 59 -1.24 4.86 -8.95
CA LYS A 59 -2.46 4.70 -8.14
C LYS A 59 -3.45 5.85 -8.34
N VAL A 60 -2.98 7.08 -8.44
CA VAL A 60 -3.84 8.25 -8.71
C VAL A 60 -4.42 8.19 -10.14
N GLY A 61 -3.62 7.80 -11.13
CA GLY A 61 -4.09 7.64 -12.51
C GLY A 61 -5.09 6.50 -12.68
N VAL A 62 -4.84 5.35 -12.04
CA VAL A 62 -5.74 4.19 -12.02
C VAL A 62 -7.05 4.53 -11.33
N ALA A 63 -7.01 5.21 -10.18
CA ALA A 63 -8.20 5.70 -9.49
C ALA A 63 -9.07 6.59 -10.40
N ARG A 64 -8.44 7.53 -11.12
CA ARG A 64 -9.12 8.40 -12.10
C ARG A 64 -9.74 7.61 -13.25
N TYR A 65 -9.01 6.63 -13.76
CA TYR A 65 -9.45 5.77 -14.86
C TYR A 65 -10.72 5.00 -14.49
N PHE A 66 -10.71 4.30 -13.34
CA PHE A 66 -11.86 3.54 -12.87
C PHE A 66 -13.06 4.41 -12.50
N LEU A 67 -12.83 5.61 -11.97
CA LEU A 67 -13.91 6.56 -11.66
C LEU A 67 -14.59 7.06 -12.94
N GLN A 68 -13.85 7.37 -13.99
CA GLN A 68 -14.42 7.73 -15.30
C GLN A 68 -15.18 6.55 -15.93
N PHE A 69 -14.61 5.35 -15.86
CA PHE A 69 -15.25 4.14 -16.36
C PHE A 69 -16.59 3.86 -15.66
N TYR A 70 -16.65 3.99 -14.33
CA TYR A 70 -17.89 3.84 -13.56
C TYR A 70 -18.94 4.90 -13.93
N ASN A 71 -18.50 6.14 -14.19
CA ASN A 71 -19.38 7.23 -14.65
C ASN A 71 -19.86 7.07 -16.11
N GLY A 72 -19.48 6.00 -16.81
CA GLY A 72 -19.90 5.75 -18.20
C GLY A 72 -19.10 6.53 -19.25
N ASN A 73 -18.05 7.25 -18.85
CA ASN A 73 -17.13 7.89 -19.79
C ASN A 73 -16.16 6.84 -20.34
N SER A 74 -15.70 7.00 -21.58
CA SER A 74 -14.62 6.16 -22.16
C SER A 74 -13.26 6.76 -21.78
N PRO A 75 -12.56 6.24 -20.75
CA PRO A 75 -11.31 6.82 -20.31
C PRO A 75 -10.19 6.60 -21.34
N ASP A 76 -9.46 7.67 -21.64
CA ASP A 76 -8.28 7.59 -22.49
C ASP A 76 -7.09 7.00 -21.70
N GLN A 77 -6.18 6.31 -22.40
CA GLN A 77 -4.99 5.70 -21.78
C GLN A 77 -4.04 6.74 -21.18
N SER A 78 -4.07 7.97 -21.69
CA SER A 78 -3.31 9.11 -21.16
C SER A 78 -3.67 9.47 -19.71
N VAL A 79 -4.88 9.08 -19.25
CA VAL A 79 -5.37 9.32 -17.89
C VAL A 79 -4.56 8.54 -16.84
N LEU A 80 -3.97 7.40 -17.20
CA LEU A 80 -3.14 6.61 -16.29
C LEU A 80 -1.88 7.37 -15.82
N LEU A 81 -1.40 8.31 -16.64
CA LEU A 81 -0.24 9.15 -16.33
C LEU A 81 -0.64 10.50 -15.71
N PHE A 82 -1.90 10.69 -15.32
CA PHE A 82 -2.37 11.94 -14.71
C PHE A 82 -1.54 12.35 -13.49
N GLY A 83 -1.24 11.39 -12.60
CA GLY A 83 -0.40 11.64 -11.42
C GLY A 83 1.01 12.13 -11.77
N ALA A 84 1.56 11.69 -12.92
CA ALA A 84 2.88 12.06 -13.41
C ALA A 84 2.91 13.45 -14.09
N ARG A 85 1.75 14.05 -14.40
CA ARG A 85 1.67 15.41 -14.99
C ARG A 85 2.06 16.49 -13.98
N SER A 86 1.76 16.27 -12.70
CA SER A 86 2.08 17.19 -11.59
C SER A 86 2.81 16.44 -10.46
N PRO A 87 3.98 15.84 -10.73
CA PRO A 87 4.58 14.83 -9.87
C PRO A 87 4.96 15.40 -8.50
N LYS A 88 5.42 16.66 -8.43
CA LYS A 88 5.76 17.32 -7.17
C LYS A 88 4.56 17.43 -6.21
N ARG A 89 3.37 17.74 -6.74
CA ARG A 89 2.15 17.88 -5.94
C ARG A 89 1.65 16.51 -5.49
N THR A 90 1.51 15.58 -6.42
CA THR A 90 1.06 14.21 -6.14
C THR A 90 1.99 13.54 -5.12
N LEU A 91 3.31 13.72 -5.26
CA LEU A 91 4.29 13.20 -4.30
C LEU A 91 4.19 13.86 -2.94
N LYS A 92 3.93 15.17 -2.84
CA LYS A 92 3.73 15.83 -1.54
C LYS A 92 2.52 15.23 -0.81
N ILE A 93 1.40 15.07 -1.51
CA ILE A 93 0.16 14.51 -0.95
C ILE A 93 0.36 13.06 -0.51
N LEU A 94 0.96 12.24 -1.39
CA LEU A 94 1.26 10.85 -1.09
C LEU A 94 2.28 10.72 0.04
N ALA A 95 3.30 11.57 0.10
CA ALA A 95 4.28 11.57 1.18
C ALA A 95 3.62 11.84 2.53
N GLU A 96 2.67 12.78 2.60
CA GLU A 96 1.93 13.07 3.84
C GLU A 96 1.02 11.90 4.22
N TYR A 97 0.39 11.23 3.25
CA TYR A 97 -0.32 9.97 3.45
C TYR A 97 0.57 8.86 4.01
N TRP A 98 1.74 8.63 3.38
CA TRP A 98 2.68 7.59 3.80
C TRP A 98 3.20 7.89 5.22
N LEU A 99 3.59 9.14 5.50
CA LEU A 99 4.06 9.55 6.81
C LEU A 99 2.98 9.31 7.89
N ASN A 100 1.76 9.77 7.65
CA ASN A 100 0.66 9.63 8.60
C ASN A 100 0.19 8.18 8.79
N THR A 101 0.42 7.30 7.81
CA THR A 101 0.04 5.88 7.91
C THR A 101 1.14 5.07 8.58
N TYR A 102 2.41 5.27 8.19
CA TYR A 102 3.53 4.47 8.68
C TYR A 102 4.05 4.91 10.06
N ILE A 103 3.79 6.13 10.51
CA ILE A 103 4.20 6.57 11.85
C ILE A 103 3.64 5.65 12.95
N TRP A 104 2.44 5.10 12.74
CA TRP A 104 1.81 4.17 13.67
C TRP A 104 2.50 2.82 13.72
N LEU A 105 3.19 2.39 12.65
CA LEU A 105 3.92 1.12 12.59
C LEU A 105 5.10 1.05 13.57
N MET A 106 5.56 2.21 14.09
CA MET A 106 6.60 2.26 15.14
C MET A 106 6.13 1.67 16.47
N ILE A 107 4.83 1.60 16.73
CA ILE A 107 4.28 0.98 17.94
C ILE A 107 4.11 -0.53 17.68
N PRO A 108 4.76 -1.41 18.45
CA PRO A 108 4.62 -2.85 18.24
C PRO A 108 3.17 -3.31 18.53
N ILE A 109 2.67 -4.27 17.74
CA ILE A 109 1.34 -4.89 17.83
C ILE A 109 0.17 -3.91 17.60
N ALA A 110 -0.03 -2.94 18.49
CA ALA A 110 -1.10 -1.94 18.37
C ALA A 110 -0.92 -1.05 17.13
N GLY A 111 0.33 -0.76 16.75
CA GLY A 111 0.64 0.01 15.57
C GLY A 111 0.21 -0.64 14.26
N VAL A 112 0.19 -1.98 14.18
CA VAL A 112 -0.28 -2.70 12.99
C VAL A 112 -1.78 -2.48 12.80
N VAL A 113 -2.56 -2.61 13.88
CA VAL A 113 -4.01 -2.38 13.84
C VAL A 113 -4.32 -0.93 13.47
N LEU A 114 -3.63 0.03 14.08
CA LEU A 114 -3.81 1.45 13.80
C LEU A 114 -3.38 1.81 12.37
N CYS A 115 -2.31 1.21 11.85
CA CYS A 115 -1.89 1.36 10.46
C CYS A 115 -2.97 0.86 9.48
N ILE A 116 -3.58 -0.30 9.76
CA ILE A 116 -4.68 -0.83 8.96
C ILE A 116 -5.86 0.15 8.98
N GLN A 117 -6.26 0.64 10.15
CA GLN A 117 -7.34 1.64 10.28
C GLN A 117 -7.03 2.91 9.47
N LYS A 118 -5.82 3.48 9.61
CA LYS A 118 -5.39 4.67 8.87
C LYS A 118 -5.34 4.45 7.36
N ARG A 119 -4.95 3.25 6.91
CA ARG A 119 -4.96 2.88 5.50
C ARG A 119 -6.37 2.91 4.91
N TYR A 120 -7.38 2.48 5.67
CA TYR A 120 -8.78 2.59 5.25
C TYR A 120 -9.30 4.03 5.30
N GLU A 121 -8.93 4.81 6.33
CA GLU A 121 -9.31 6.22 6.44
C GLU A 121 -8.84 7.07 5.25
N TYR A 122 -7.68 6.72 4.68
CA TYR A 122 -7.10 7.44 3.55
C TYR A 122 -7.29 6.73 2.21
N ARG A 123 -8.08 5.66 2.14
CA ARG A 123 -8.31 4.87 0.91
C ARG A 123 -8.92 5.72 -0.21
N PHE A 124 -9.70 6.74 0.11
CA PHE A 124 -10.34 7.64 -0.87
C PHE A 124 -9.47 8.80 -1.33
N LEU A 125 -8.29 8.98 -0.73
CA LEU A 125 -7.36 10.05 -1.11
C LEU A 125 -6.99 10.07 -2.61
N PRO A 126 -6.64 8.95 -3.28
CA PRO A 126 -6.28 9.00 -4.70
C PRO A 126 -7.43 9.44 -5.61
N TYR A 127 -8.70 9.25 -5.20
CA TYR A 127 -9.87 9.72 -5.95
C TYR A 127 -10.12 11.22 -5.68
N LEU A 128 -9.96 11.68 -4.44
CA LEU A 128 -10.09 13.12 -4.12
C LEU A 128 -9.03 13.98 -4.82
N VAL A 129 -7.80 13.46 -4.94
CA VAL A 129 -6.72 14.16 -5.66
C VAL A 129 -7.08 14.42 -7.12
N THR A 130 -7.95 13.59 -7.73
CA THR A 130 -8.31 13.74 -9.15
C THR A 130 -9.40 14.78 -9.37
N ASP A 131 -10.28 14.97 -8.39
CA ASP A 131 -11.41 15.89 -8.49
C ASP A 131 -11.04 17.29 -7.98
N ASN A 132 -10.20 17.37 -6.95
CA ASN A 132 -9.91 18.59 -6.22
C ASN A 132 -8.49 19.10 -6.49
N ASP A 133 -8.32 19.88 -7.56
CA ASP A 133 -7.00 20.34 -8.03
C ASP A 133 -6.34 21.48 -7.22
N LYS A 134 -7.07 22.11 -6.29
CA LYS A 134 -6.59 23.31 -5.58
C LYS A 134 -6.34 23.12 -4.09
N HIS A 135 -6.76 22.00 -3.52
CA HIS A 135 -6.70 21.76 -2.08
C HIS A 135 -5.30 21.29 -1.63
N ASP A 136 -4.88 21.75 -0.45
CA ASP A 136 -3.63 21.32 0.17
C ASP A 136 -3.73 19.87 0.68
N ALA A 137 -2.59 19.21 0.86
CA ALA A 137 -2.51 17.80 1.22
C ALA A 137 -3.28 17.46 2.52
N LYS A 138 -3.21 18.33 3.52
CA LYS A 138 -3.94 18.17 4.79
C LYS A 138 -5.45 18.25 4.62
N ALA A 139 -5.93 19.17 3.81
CA ALA A 139 -7.36 19.34 3.55
C ALA A 139 -7.95 18.08 2.88
N LEU A 140 -7.23 17.51 1.90
CA LEU A 140 -7.63 16.27 1.23
C LEU A 140 -7.62 15.06 2.16
N LEU A 141 -6.66 14.98 3.09
CA LEU A 141 -6.62 13.93 4.10
C LEU A 141 -7.77 14.02 5.10
N GLU A 142 -8.14 15.24 5.50
CA GLU A 142 -9.28 15.48 6.39
C GLU A 142 -10.60 15.15 5.68
N GLU A 143 -10.74 15.53 4.41
CA GLU A 143 -11.90 15.20 3.58
C GLU A 143 -12.04 13.68 3.42
N SER A 144 -10.96 12.97 3.11
CA SER A 144 -10.93 11.50 3.04
C SER A 144 -11.36 10.85 4.36
N ARG A 145 -10.89 11.39 5.49
CA ARG A 145 -11.27 10.91 6.83
C ARG A 145 -12.77 11.11 7.09
N LYS A 146 -13.32 12.27 6.73
CA LYS A 146 -14.76 12.57 6.90
C LYS A 146 -15.63 11.65 6.04
N LEU A 147 -15.23 11.41 4.80
CA LEU A 147 -15.97 10.51 3.89
C LEU A 147 -15.94 9.04 4.33
N THR A 148 -14.84 8.61 4.97
CA THR A 148 -14.69 7.22 5.42
C THR A 148 -15.29 6.98 6.81
N ASP A 149 -15.68 8.03 7.53
CA ASP A 149 -16.20 7.90 8.89
C ASP A 149 -17.57 7.21 8.90
N GLY A 150 -17.75 6.27 9.83
CA GLY A 150 -18.93 5.40 9.85
C GLY A 150 -18.94 4.25 8.81
N PHE A 151 -18.00 4.20 7.87
CA PHE A 151 -17.90 3.14 6.84
C PHE A 151 -16.70 2.20 6.98
N LYS A 152 -15.78 2.49 7.91
CA LYS A 152 -14.51 1.76 8.08
C LYS A 152 -14.69 0.24 8.18
N LEU A 153 -15.64 -0.22 9.01
CA LEU A 153 -15.91 -1.65 9.18
C LEU A 153 -16.52 -2.29 7.93
N LYS A 154 -17.41 -1.57 7.23
CA LYS A 154 -18.02 -2.07 5.98
C LYS A 154 -16.97 -2.25 4.88
N MET A 155 -16.02 -1.33 4.77
CA MET A 155 -14.89 -1.46 3.84
C MET A 155 -13.97 -2.63 4.19
N LEU A 156 -13.69 -2.85 5.48
CA LEU A 156 -12.93 -4.01 5.95
C LEU A 156 -13.66 -5.32 5.63
N LEU A 157 -14.97 -5.37 5.90
CA LEU A 157 -15.79 -6.55 5.63
C LEU A 157 -15.84 -6.88 4.14
N LEU A 158 -15.88 -5.85 3.28
CA LEU A 158 -15.81 -6.00 1.83
C LEU A 158 -14.46 -6.59 1.38
N ASP A 159 -13.35 -6.14 1.95
CA ASP A 159 -12.02 -6.71 1.67
C ASP A 159 -11.91 -8.16 2.15
N ILE A 160 -12.49 -8.49 3.31
CA ILE A 160 -12.55 -9.86 3.83
C ILE A 160 -13.39 -10.74 2.91
N ALA A 161 -14.53 -10.24 2.42
CA ALA A 161 -15.37 -10.97 1.47
C ALA A 161 -14.61 -11.26 0.17
N LEU A 162 -13.89 -10.28 -0.37
CA LEU A 162 -13.05 -10.47 -1.57
C LEU A 162 -11.91 -11.46 -1.31
N ALA A 163 -11.28 -11.42 -0.13
CA ALA A 163 -10.24 -12.38 0.25
C ALA A 163 -10.81 -13.80 0.41
N LEU A 164 -12.02 -13.94 0.96
CA LEU A 164 -12.66 -15.24 1.15
C LEU A 164 -12.92 -15.96 -0.18
N VAL A 165 -13.35 -15.22 -1.20
CA VAL A 165 -13.52 -15.75 -2.58
C VAL A 165 -12.23 -16.40 -3.10
N VAL A 166 -11.07 -15.88 -2.69
CA VAL A 166 -9.75 -16.37 -3.12
C VAL A 166 -9.30 -17.55 -2.27
N VAL A 167 -9.54 -17.51 -0.96
CA VAL A 167 -9.09 -18.53 0.00
C VAL A 167 -9.88 -19.84 -0.14
N ILE A 168 -11.20 -19.76 -0.38
CA ILE A 168 -12.09 -20.92 -0.53
C ILE A 168 -11.56 -21.94 -1.55
N PRO A 169 -11.19 -21.57 -2.80
CA PRO A 169 -10.68 -22.51 -3.79
C PRO A 169 -9.21 -22.91 -3.58
N ILE A 170 -8.41 -22.11 -2.86
CA ILE A 170 -7.01 -22.45 -2.55
C ILE A 170 -6.93 -23.59 -1.55
N LEU A 171 -7.76 -23.56 -0.51
CA LEU A 171 -7.77 -24.56 0.56
C LEU A 171 -7.88 -26.02 0.05
N PRO A 172 -8.87 -26.39 -0.79
CA PRO A 172 -8.95 -27.73 -1.35
C PRO A 172 -7.80 -28.01 -2.31
N LEU A 173 -7.36 -27.03 -3.11
CA LEU A 173 -6.25 -27.22 -4.05
C LEU A 173 -4.95 -27.58 -3.31
N CYS A 174 -4.69 -26.95 -2.16
CA CYS A 174 -3.58 -27.29 -1.27
C CYS A 174 -3.69 -28.70 -0.69
N ILE A 175 -4.88 -29.14 -0.29
CA ILE A 175 -5.09 -30.50 0.25
C ILE A 175 -4.89 -31.55 -0.86
N LEU A 176 -5.40 -31.30 -2.07
CA LEU A 176 -5.26 -32.21 -3.20
C LEU A 176 -3.80 -32.38 -3.66
N LEU A 177 -2.96 -31.35 -3.47
CA LEU A 177 -1.51 -31.41 -3.76
C LEU A 177 -0.72 -32.38 -2.87
N LEU A 178 -1.32 -32.90 -1.78
CA LEU A 178 -0.68 -33.90 -0.91
C LEU A 178 -0.59 -35.28 -1.56
N ILE A 179 -1.43 -35.57 -2.56
CA ILE A 179 -1.44 -36.87 -3.24
C ILE A 179 -0.28 -36.91 -4.25
N PRO A 180 0.76 -37.74 -4.03
CA PRO A 180 2.00 -37.69 -4.81
C PRO A 180 1.80 -38.01 -6.30
N LYS A 181 0.78 -38.80 -6.64
CA LYS A 181 0.50 -39.20 -8.02
C LYS A 181 -0.03 -38.08 -8.92
N LEU A 182 -0.70 -37.08 -8.36
CA LEU A 182 -1.38 -36.00 -9.11
C LEU A 182 -0.73 -34.63 -8.91
N LYS A 183 0.36 -34.57 -8.12
CA LYS A 183 0.97 -33.33 -7.65
C LYS A 183 1.41 -32.40 -8.77
N ILE A 184 2.02 -32.92 -9.84
CA ILE A 184 2.53 -32.10 -10.95
C ILE A 184 1.37 -31.45 -11.72
N THR A 185 0.37 -32.23 -12.13
CA THR A 185 -0.78 -31.71 -12.87
C THR A 185 -1.57 -30.69 -12.06
N LEU A 186 -1.84 -30.97 -10.79
CA LEU A 186 -2.52 -30.04 -9.89
C LEU A 186 -1.69 -28.78 -9.58
N ALA A 187 -0.36 -28.89 -9.53
CA ALA A 187 0.50 -27.73 -9.34
C ALA A 187 0.41 -26.77 -10.53
N VAL A 188 0.39 -27.30 -11.76
CA VAL A 188 0.20 -26.48 -12.97
C VAL A 188 -1.15 -25.76 -12.92
N ILE A 189 -2.22 -26.46 -12.57
CA ILE A 189 -3.56 -25.85 -12.41
C ILE A 189 -3.55 -24.77 -11.32
N GLY A 190 -2.91 -25.04 -10.18
CA GLY A 190 -2.77 -24.08 -9.09
C GLY A 190 -2.00 -22.82 -9.48
N VAL A 191 -0.93 -22.96 -10.27
CA VAL A 191 -0.18 -21.82 -10.82
C VAL A 191 -1.05 -21.02 -11.79
N LEU A 192 -1.78 -21.66 -12.69
CA LEU A 192 -2.70 -20.98 -13.61
C LEU A 192 -3.81 -20.22 -12.86
N TYR A 193 -4.39 -20.85 -11.84
CA TYR A 193 -5.36 -20.22 -10.96
C TYR A 193 -4.75 -18.98 -10.28
N PHE A 194 -3.56 -19.12 -9.70
CA PHE A 194 -2.88 -18.00 -9.04
C PHE A 194 -2.58 -16.84 -10.00
N ILE A 195 -2.15 -17.12 -11.23
CA ILE A 195 -1.94 -16.11 -12.28
C ILE A 195 -3.26 -15.40 -12.61
N GLY A 196 -4.35 -16.15 -12.77
CA GLY A 196 -5.68 -15.58 -13.02
C GLY A 196 -6.16 -14.69 -11.89
N VAL A 197 -5.98 -15.13 -10.64
CA VAL A 197 -6.29 -14.35 -9.43
C VAL A 197 -5.49 -13.05 -9.38
N LEU A 198 -4.18 -13.10 -9.64
CA LEU A 198 -3.33 -11.91 -9.66
C LEU A 198 -3.73 -10.92 -10.76
N ALA A 199 -4.25 -11.39 -11.90
CA ALA A 199 -4.73 -10.52 -12.96
C ALA A 199 -6.09 -9.87 -12.63
N VAL A 200 -7.02 -10.63 -12.05
CA VAL A 200 -8.42 -10.20 -11.88
C VAL A 200 -8.64 -9.42 -10.57
N LEU A 201 -8.05 -9.86 -9.46
CA LEU A 201 -8.27 -9.21 -8.16
C LEU A 201 -7.94 -7.73 -8.07
N PRO A 202 -6.78 -7.23 -8.57
CA PRO A 202 -6.50 -5.80 -8.48
C PRO A 202 -7.53 -5.00 -9.26
N VAL A 203 -7.99 -5.51 -10.41
CA VAL A 203 -9.02 -4.87 -11.24
C VAL A 203 -10.35 -4.82 -10.50
N VAL A 204 -10.82 -5.95 -9.96
CA VAL A 204 -12.08 -6.03 -9.22
C VAL A 204 -12.04 -5.14 -7.98
N ARG A 205 -10.94 -5.18 -7.22
CA ARG A 205 -10.76 -4.35 -6.02
C ARG A 205 -10.86 -2.87 -6.36
N GLU A 206 -10.10 -2.39 -7.35
CA GLU A 206 -10.11 -0.97 -7.72
C GLU A 206 -11.47 -0.52 -8.28
N TYR A 207 -12.15 -1.38 -9.05
CA TYR A 207 -13.50 -1.10 -9.54
C TYR A 207 -14.52 -0.97 -8.41
N VAL A 208 -14.57 -1.92 -7.47
CA VAL A 208 -15.52 -1.90 -6.35
C VAL A 208 -15.29 -0.67 -5.46
N PHE A 209 -14.04 -0.32 -5.17
CA PHE A 209 -13.75 0.88 -4.37
C PHE A 209 -14.06 2.18 -5.11
N ALA A 210 -13.91 2.24 -6.43
CA ALA A 210 -14.35 3.39 -7.22
C ALA A 210 -15.88 3.58 -7.17
N ALA A 211 -16.64 2.48 -7.31
CA ALA A 211 -18.09 2.50 -7.16
C ALA A 211 -18.50 2.95 -5.75
N LEU A 212 -17.88 2.37 -4.71
CA LEU A 212 -18.16 2.71 -3.32
C LEU A 212 -17.87 4.19 -3.02
N PHE A 213 -16.74 4.72 -3.51
CA PHE A 213 -16.41 6.14 -3.37
C PHE A 213 -17.50 7.03 -3.96
N LYS A 214 -17.97 6.70 -5.18
CA LYS A 214 -18.98 7.48 -5.87
C LYS A 214 -20.33 7.45 -5.15
N GLU A 215 -20.74 6.28 -4.65
CA GLU A 215 -22.00 6.13 -3.91
C GLU A 215 -21.99 6.84 -2.56
N ILE A 216 -20.85 6.86 -1.86
CA ILE A 216 -20.68 7.63 -0.62
C ILE A 216 -20.68 9.13 -0.92
N SER A 217 -19.95 9.55 -1.96
CA SER A 217 -19.87 10.97 -2.37
C SER A 217 -21.21 11.51 -2.83
N ASP A 218 -22.02 10.69 -3.51
CA ASP A 218 -23.39 11.03 -3.94
C ASP A 218 -24.41 10.98 -2.76
N GLY A 219 -23.99 10.59 -1.55
CA GLY A 219 -24.86 10.49 -0.37
C GLY A 219 -25.90 9.36 -0.43
N LYS A 220 -25.74 8.41 -1.35
CA LYS A 220 -26.67 7.26 -1.51
C LYS A 220 -26.56 6.28 -0.36
N ILE A 221 -25.36 6.12 0.20
CA ILE A 221 -25.12 5.28 1.36
C ILE A 221 -25.02 6.19 2.60
N LYS A 222 -25.87 5.92 3.60
CA LYS A 222 -25.83 6.63 4.88
C LYS A 222 -24.80 6.04 5.83
N PRO A 223 -24.12 6.88 6.65
CA PRO A 223 -23.15 6.39 7.63
C PRO A 223 -23.82 5.45 8.63
N VAL A 224 -23.04 4.52 9.19
CA VAL A 224 -23.52 3.74 10.34
C VAL A 224 -23.63 4.70 11.51
N ALA A 225 -24.86 4.91 12.00
CA ALA A 225 -25.16 5.73 13.15
C ALA A 225 -24.27 5.31 14.33
N LYS A 226 -23.62 6.28 14.99
CA LYS A 226 -22.80 6.02 16.16
C LYS A 226 -23.76 5.76 17.33
N SER A 227 -23.49 4.75 18.14
CA SER A 227 -24.31 4.52 19.34
C SER A 227 -24.03 5.64 20.34
N VAL A 228 -25.02 6.47 20.64
CA VAL A 228 -24.97 7.57 21.60
C VAL A 228 -25.79 7.19 22.83
N CYS A 229 -25.34 7.58 24.01
CA CYS A 229 -26.13 7.42 25.24
C CYS A 229 -27.07 8.61 25.40
N CYS A 230 -28.32 8.35 25.83
CA CYS A 230 -29.23 9.45 26.17
C CYS A 230 -28.63 10.32 27.29
N PRO A 231 -28.64 11.66 27.19
CA PRO A 231 -28.20 12.53 28.28
C PRO A 231 -29.11 12.45 29.52
N PHE A 232 -30.36 12.00 29.37
CA PHE A 232 -31.34 11.94 30.47
C PHE A 232 -31.41 10.57 31.16
N CYS A 233 -31.53 9.49 30.39
CA CYS A 233 -31.71 8.14 30.93
C CYS A 233 -30.51 7.20 30.71
N ASN A 234 -29.45 7.68 30.07
CA ASN A 234 -28.23 6.93 29.78
C ASN A 234 -28.45 5.58 29.05
N SER A 235 -29.60 5.41 28.39
CA SER A 235 -29.85 4.25 27.54
C SER A 235 -29.07 4.39 26.24
N ARG A 236 -28.49 3.28 25.77
CA ARG A 236 -27.79 3.24 24.48
C ARG A 236 -28.80 3.33 23.34
N MET A 237 -28.57 4.26 22.42
CA MET A 237 -29.44 4.52 21.28
C MET A 237 -28.63 4.82 20.03
N ASP A 238 -29.24 4.70 18.87
CA ASP A 238 -28.62 5.12 17.62
C ASP A 238 -28.69 6.65 17.50
N SER A 239 -27.62 7.28 17.00
CA SER A 239 -27.52 8.75 16.86
C SER A 239 -28.64 9.40 16.05
N ASP A 240 -29.36 8.63 15.25
CA ASP A 240 -30.31 9.16 14.27
C ASP A 240 -31.76 9.22 14.82
N CYS A 241 -31.97 8.87 16.09
CA CYS A 241 -33.28 8.89 16.73
C CYS A 241 -33.66 10.31 17.20
N ALA A 242 -34.81 10.82 16.74
CA ALA A 242 -35.35 12.12 17.18
C ALA A 242 -35.92 12.09 18.61
N TYR A 243 -36.24 10.91 19.12
CA TYR A 243 -36.76 10.68 20.46
C TYR A 243 -36.05 9.47 21.08
N CYS A 244 -35.88 9.50 22.39
CA CYS A 244 -35.35 8.36 23.12
C CYS A 244 -36.40 7.25 23.21
N SER A 245 -36.05 6.03 22.78
CA SER A 245 -36.96 4.87 22.85
C SER A 245 -37.20 4.37 24.28
N ALA A 246 -36.33 4.71 25.24
CA ALA A 246 -36.44 4.29 26.64
C ALA A 246 -37.17 5.30 27.53
N CYS A 247 -36.87 6.60 27.40
CA CYS A 247 -37.48 7.65 28.23
C CYS A 247 -38.51 8.53 27.49
N GLY A 248 -38.61 8.44 26.16
CA GLY A 248 -39.55 9.24 25.36
C GLY A 248 -39.14 10.70 25.15
N GLU A 249 -38.01 11.15 25.72
CA GLU A 249 -37.55 12.54 25.63
C GLU A 249 -37.07 12.89 24.21
N LYS A 250 -37.39 14.09 23.73
CA LYS A 250 -36.96 14.58 22.42
C LYS A 250 -35.49 15.01 22.46
N LEU A 251 -34.69 14.54 21.50
CA LEU A 251 -33.27 14.88 21.39
C LEU A 251 -33.08 16.01 20.37
N ASN A 252 -32.46 17.11 20.81
CA ASN A 252 -32.09 18.22 19.92
C ASN A 252 -30.70 17.94 19.32
N ALA A 253 -30.48 18.32 18.05
CA ALA A 253 -29.23 18.07 17.33
C ALA A 253 -27.96 18.55 18.09
N ASP A 254 -28.08 19.62 18.89
CA ASP A 254 -26.99 20.17 19.70
C ASP A 254 -26.55 19.23 20.85
N SER A 255 -27.45 18.38 21.35
CA SER A 255 -27.14 17.39 22.40
C SER A 255 -26.38 16.16 21.88
N GLN A 256 -26.34 15.97 20.56
CA GLN A 256 -25.61 14.87 19.92
C GLN A 256 -24.11 15.18 19.76
N GLN A 257 -23.74 16.45 19.69
CA GLN A 257 -22.34 16.91 19.61
C GLN A 257 -21.64 16.95 20.97
N ALA A 258 -22.38 17.12 22.08
CA ALA A 258 -21.80 17.22 23.42
C ALA A 258 -21.23 15.91 23.98
N SER A 259 -21.57 14.75 23.39
CA SER A 259 -21.03 13.44 23.79
C SER A 259 -19.82 12.98 22.97
N GLU A 260 -19.33 13.81 22.04
CA GLU A 260 -18.14 13.51 21.22
C GLU A 260 -16.86 14.20 21.70
N SER A 261 -16.92 14.99 22.77
CA SER A 261 -15.76 15.61 23.43
C SER A 261 -15.26 14.80 24.62
#